data_AF-A0A1E3BID5-F1
#
_entry.id   AF-A0A1E3BID5-F1
#
_cell.length_a   1.000
_cell.length_b   1.000
_cell.length_c   1.000
_cell.angle_alpha   90.00
_cell.angle_beta   90.00
_cell.angle_gamma   90.00
#
_symmetry.space_group_name_H-M   'P 1'
#
loop_
_entity.id
_entity.type
_entity.pdbx_description
1 polymer ?
#
loop_
_entity_poly.entity_id
_entity_poly.type
_entity_poly.pdbx_seq_one_letter_code
_entity_poly.pdbx_strand_id
1 'polypeptide(L)'
;MPERLYDFHIETYDRMVEPDLSEHCITFPHTFLYYFAVPEALFPADDGPLVDVFMDFRCLKVLFVIVNAPPEFPNNEMKVQSQWGLERREQGRSLLWDHKRRCFNWRDGECFGDEALYRRIEEGSKKLIPGLVREDIRTFEVRPVFAFRR
;
A
#
# COMPACT_ATOMS: atom_id res chain seq x y z
N MET A 1 0.54 4.94 15.29
CA MET A 1 0.35 4.04 14.11
C MET A 1 0.26 4.81 12.79
N PRO A 2 -0.39 5.99 12.67
CA PRO A 2 -0.17 6.91 11.54
C PRO A 2 1.29 7.37 11.39
N GLU A 3 1.99 7.52 12.52
CA GLU A 3 3.40 7.91 12.57
C GLU A 3 4.28 7.00 11.70
N ARG A 4 4.13 5.67 11.75
CA ARG A 4 5.05 4.77 11.02
C ARG A 4 5.05 4.90 9.49
N LEU A 5 3.91 5.22 8.85
CA LEU A 5 3.85 5.36 7.39
C LEU A 5 4.37 6.74 6.96
N TYR A 6 4.03 7.76 7.76
CA TYR A 6 4.55 9.10 7.60
C TYR A 6 6.06 9.13 7.84
N ASP A 7 6.54 8.50 8.92
CA ASP A 7 7.95 8.34 9.25
C ASP A 7 8.67 7.56 8.15
N PHE A 8 8.12 6.46 7.64
CA PHE A 8 8.73 5.73 6.51
C PHE A 8 8.92 6.62 5.28
N HIS A 9 7.93 7.47 4.98
CA HIS A 9 8.00 8.40 3.85
C HIS A 9 9.00 9.54 4.13
N ILE A 10 8.87 10.21 5.26
CA ILE A 10 9.65 11.39 5.65
C ILE A 10 11.10 11.05 6.00
N GLU A 11 11.37 9.94 6.67
CA GLU A 11 12.74 9.46 6.99
C GLU A 11 13.59 9.39 5.72
N THR A 12 12.97 9.02 4.60
CA THR A 12 13.67 8.97 3.31
C THR A 12 14.05 10.36 2.81
N TYR A 13 13.18 11.36 2.98
CA TYR A 13 13.48 12.76 2.64
C TYR A 13 14.50 13.38 3.59
N ASP A 14 14.35 13.14 4.90
CA ASP A 14 15.26 13.62 5.93
C ASP A 14 16.68 13.06 5.70
N ARG A 15 16.79 11.80 5.28
CA ARG A 15 18.08 11.20 4.92
C ARG A 15 18.76 11.94 3.77
N MET A 16 18.01 12.36 2.75
CA MET A 16 18.57 13.04 1.56
C MET A 16 19.20 14.40 1.88
N VAL A 17 18.86 15.03 3.01
CA VAL A 17 19.43 16.32 3.43
C VAL A 17 20.58 16.19 4.43
N GLU A 18 20.98 14.96 4.79
CA GLU A 18 22.11 14.75 5.69
C GLU A 18 23.45 15.12 5.05
N PRO A 19 24.43 15.63 5.83
CA PRO A 19 25.66 16.21 5.29
C PRO A 19 26.51 15.26 4.44
N ASP A 20 26.48 13.95 4.73
CA ASP A 20 27.23 12.94 3.98
C ASP A 20 26.66 12.69 2.58
N LEU A 21 25.43 13.13 2.31
CA LEU A 21 24.77 13.06 0.99
C LEU A 21 24.71 14.40 0.27
N SER A 22 25.22 15.49 0.88
CA SER A 22 25.10 16.86 0.39
C SER A 22 25.77 17.14 -0.97
N GLU A 23 26.77 16.34 -1.36
CA GLU A 23 27.45 16.44 -2.66
C GLU A 23 26.88 15.46 -3.71
N HIS A 24 25.87 14.66 -3.34
CA HIS A 24 25.27 13.65 -4.20
C HIS A 24 23.89 14.10 -4.70
N CYS A 25 23.67 14.01 -6.01
CA CYS A 25 22.32 14.17 -6.58
C CYS A 25 21.54 12.87 -6.37
N ILE A 26 20.85 12.79 -5.24
CA ILE A 26 20.03 11.63 -4.89
C ILE A 26 18.62 11.89 -5.37
N THR A 27 18.19 11.09 -6.33
CA THR A 27 16.80 11.03 -6.76
C THR A 27 16.21 9.73 -6.28
N PHE A 28 15.13 9.80 -5.50
CA PHE A 28 14.34 8.60 -5.27
C PHE A 28 13.66 8.23 -6.59
N PRO A 29 13.80 7.00 -7.09
CA PRO A 29 13.18 6.62 -8.35
C PRO A 29 11.70 6.29 -8.10
N HIS A 30 10.94 7.35 -7.85
CA HIS A 30 9.49 7.38 -7.67
C HIS A 30 8.73 6.63 -8.78
N THR A 31 9.36 6.48 -9.94
CA THR A 31 8.82 5.90 -11.17
C THR A 31 8.78 4.37 -11.24
N PHE A 32 9.36 3.64 -10.28
CA PHE A 32 9.41 2.16 -10.34
C PHE A 32 8.62 1.42 -9.25
N LEU A 33 7.97 2.14 -8.34
CA LEU A 33 7.12 1.53 -7.33
C LEU A 33 5.69 1.38 -7.85
N TYR A 34 5.41 0.18 -8.38
CA TYR A 34 4.09 -0.19 -8.90
C TYR A 34 3.21 -0.89 -7.88
N TYR A 35 3.80 -1.39 -6.79
CA TYR A 35 3.15 -2.27 -5.84
C TYR A 35 3.44 -1.79 -4.42
N PHE A 36 2.39 -1.73 -3.60
CA PHE A 36 2.49 -1.43 -2.19
C PHE A 36 1.71 -2.46 -1.39
N ALA A 37 2.07 -2.70 -0.13
CA ALA A 37 1.36 -3.64 0.71
C ALA A 37 1.15 -3.06 2.11
N VAL A 38 -0.04 -3.27 2.67
CA VAL A 38 -0.40 -2.84 4.02
C VAL A 38 -1.17 -3.94 4.75
N PRO A 39 -0.98 -4.14 6.05
CA PRO A 39 -1.84 -4.99 6.86
C PRO A 39 -3.30 -4.54 6.82
N GLU A 40 -4.25 -5.47 6.84
CA GLU A 40 -5.69 -5.14 6.87
C GLU A 40 -6.07 -4.25 8.06
N ALA A 41 -5.42 -4.46 9.21
CA ALA A 41 -5.69 -3.70 10.43
C ALA A 41 -5.32 -2.21 10.29
N LEU A 42 -4.46 -1.88 9.33
CA LEU A 42 -4.04 -0.53 9.00
C LEU A 42 -4.81 0.04 7.81
N PHE A 43 -5.74 -0.73 7.22
CA PHE A 43 -6.47 -0.36 6.02
C PHE A 43 -7.93 0.01 6.29
N PRO A 44 -8.31 1.30 6.16
CA PRO A 44 -7.49 2.51 6.21
C PRO A 44 -7.65 3.18 7.57
N ALA A 45 -6.62 3.04 8.39
CA ALA A 45 -6.67 3.54 9.74
C ALA A 45 -6.61 5.08 9.84
N ASP A 46 -6.10 5.79 8.82
CA ASP A 46 -6.00 7.26 8.82
C ASP A 46 -6.05 7.87 7.41
N ASP A 47 -6.60 9.09 7.33
CA ASP A 47 -7.04 9.71 6.08
C ASP A 47 -5.91 10.44 5.30
N GLY A 48 -4.76 10.67 5.93
CA GLY A 48 -3.66 11.46 5.37
C GLY A 48 -2.55 10.65 4.70
N PRO A 49 -1.85 9.76 5.44
CA PRO A 49 -0.56 9.25 4.98
C PRO A 49 -0.65 8.43 3.69
N LEU A 50 -1.66 7.57 3.55
CA LEU A 50 -1.81 6.71 2.37
C LEU A 50 -2.35 7.47 1.15
N VAL A 51 -3.01 8.60 1.36
CA VAL A 51 -3.46 9.50 0.29
C VAL A 51 -2.26 10.28 -0.27
N ASP A 52 -1.33 10.69 0.60
CA ASP A 52 -0.15 11.44 0.21
C ASP A 52 0.90 10.60 -0.52
N VAL A 53 0.92 9.28 -0.30
CA VAL A 53 1.71 8.31 -1.08
C VAL A 53 1.51 8.47 -2.59
N PHE A 54 0.33 8.87 -3.07
CA PHE A 54 0.12 9.05 -4.52
C PHE A 54 0.89 10.24 -5.11
N MET A 55 1.20 11.26 -4.30
CA MET A 55 1.98 12.43 -4.74
C MET A 55 3.36 11.99 -5.23
N ASP A 56 3.98 11.09 -4.47
CA ASP A 56 5.34 10.62 -4.68
C ASP A 56 5.40 9.30 -5.46
N PHE A 57 4.30 8.55 -5.53
CA PHE A 57 4.24 7.27 -6.23
C PHE A 57 3.09 7.22 -7.24
N ARG A 58 3.11 8.16 -8.20
CA ARG A 58 2.09 8.26 -9.27
C ARG A 58 2.02 7.01 -10.15
N CYS A 59 3.08 6.20 -10.16
CA CYS A 59 3.14 4.94 -10.89
C CYS A 59 2.47 3.78 -10.16
N LEU A 60 2.02 3.95 -8.91
CA LEU A 60 1.42 2.89 -8.12
C LEU A 60 0.19 2.30 -8.84
N LYS A 61 0.18 0.97 -8.98
CA LYS A 61 -0.86 0.22 -9.68
C LYS A 61 -1.68 -0.65 -8.77
N VAL A 62 -1.05 -1.29 -7.78
CA VAL A 62 -1.73 -2.23 -6.89
C VAL A 62 -1.35 -1.96 -5.45
N LEU A 63 -2.36 -1.85 -4.59
CA LEU A 63 -2.23 -1.91 -3.15
C LEU A 63 -2.71 -3.29 -2.67
N PHE A 64 -1.78 -4.07 -2.15
CA PHE A 64 -2.06 -5.35 -1.51
C PHE A 64 -2.51 -5.11 -0.07
N VAL A 65 -3.69 -5.59 0.29
CA VAL A 65 -4.17 -5.60 1.67
C VAL A 65 -3.90 -6.98 2.24
N ILE A 66 -2.93 -7.08 3.15
CA ILE A 66 -2.49 -8.35 3.75
C ILE A 66 -3.48 -8.72 4.85
N VAL A 67 -4.29 -9.72 4.56
CA VAL A 67 -5.27 -10.33 5.47
C VAL A 67 -4.53 -11.24 6.45
N ASN A 68 -4.88 -11.17 7.73
CA ASN A 68 -4.19 -11.92 8.79
C ASN A 68 -2.66 -11.74 8.76
N ALA A 69 -2.20 -10.48 8.59
CA ALA A 69 -0.79 -10.15 8.58
C ALA A 69 -0.10 -10.77 9.81
N PRO A 70 0.88 -11.68 9.62
CA PRO A 70 1.48 -12.34 10.78
C PRO A 70 2.26 -11.32 11.62
N PRO A 71 2.30 -11.49 12.94
CA PRO A 71 2.77 -10.46 13.86
C PRO A 71 4.18 -9.98 13.50
N GLU A 72 4.41 -8.68 13.66
CA GLU A 72 5.75 -8.08 13.57
C GLU A 72 6.71 -8.87 14.48
N PHE A 73 7.83 -9.31 13.92
CA PHE A 73 8.74 -10.20 14.64
C PHE A 73 9.42 -9.48 15.82
N PRO A 74 9.71 -10.21 16.92
CA PRO A 74 10.80 -9.86 17.81
C PRO A 74 12.13 -9.94 17.04
N ASN A 75 13.03 -8.97 17.29
CA ASN A 75 14.38 -8.90 16.73
C ASN A 75 15.03 -10.29 16.66
N ASN A 76 15.18 -10.84 15.45
CA ASN A 76 16.07 -11.97 15.25
C ASN A 76 17.51 -11.46 15.43
N GLU A 77 18.40 -12.25 16.03
CA GLU A 77 19.77 -11.81 16.41
C GLU A 77 20.57 -11.24 15.23
N MET A 78 20.24 -11.66 13.99
CA MET A 78 20.85 -11.18 12.76
C MET A 78 20.29 -9.85 12.22
N LYS A 79 19.21 -9.28 12.79
CA LYS A 79 18.50 -8.09 12.28
C LYS A 79 18.08 -8.18 10.79
N VAL A 80 17.99 -9.38 10.22
CA VAL A 80 17.53 -9.60 8.84
C VAL A 80 16.07 -10.05 8.87
N GLN A 81 15.22 -9.38 8.10
CA GLN A 81 13.81 -9.74 7.95
C GLN A 81 13.64 -10.88 6.94
N SER A 82 12.89 -11.92 7.29
CA SER A 82 12.50 -12.97 6.35
C SER A 82 11.61 -12.41 5.23
N GLN A 83 11.81 -12.90 4.01
CA GLN A 83 11.03 -12.45 2.86
C GLN A 83 9.60 -12.98 2.91
N TRP A 84 8.63 -12.10 2.73
CA TRP A 84 7.22 -12.46 2.56
C TRP A 84 6.96 -12.97 1.15
N GLY A 85 6.23 -14.08 1.04
CA GLY A 85 5.67 -14.59 -0.20
C GLY A 85 4.15 -14.37 -0.26
N LEU A 86 3.62 -14.18 -1.46
CA LEU A 86 2.17 -14.22 -1.70
C LEU A 86 1.76 -15.65 -2.02
N GLU A 87 0.81 -16.22 -1.25
CA GLU A 87 0.42 -17.63 -1.39
C GLU A 87 -0.14 -17.91 -2.79
N ARG A 88 -0.95 -17.00 -3.31
CA ARG A 88 -1.29 -16.86 -4.73
C ARG A 88 -1.56 -15.39 -5.07
N ARG A 89 -1.07 -14.92 -6.22
CA ARG A 89 -1.25 -13.51 -6.67
C ARG A 89 -2.69 -13.16 -7.08
N GLU A 90 -3.53 -14.17 -7.31
CA GLU A 90 -4.90 -14.05 -7.86
C GLU A 90 -5.97 -14.61 -6.91
N GLN A 91 -5.73 -14.57 -5.60
CA GLN A 91 -6.78 -14.87 -4.62
C GLN A 91 -7.68 -13.66 -4.44
N GLY A 92 -8.99 -13.88 -4.37
CA GLY A 92 -9.95 -12.86 -3.99
C GLY A 92 -10.51 -12.05 -5.16
N ARG A 93 -11.68 -11.45 -4.92
CA ARG A 93 -12.11 -10.31 -5.73
C ARG A 93 -11.20 -9.12 -5.43
N SER A 94 -10.92 -8.34 -6.45
CA SER A 94 -10.19 -7.09 -6.28
C SER A 94 -11.07 -5.89 -6.61
N LEU A 95 -10.70 -4.76 -6.02
CA LEU A 95 -11.43 -3.52 -6.18
C LEU A 95 -10.67 -2.62 -7.16
N LEU A 96 -11.28 -2.32 -8.30
CA LEU A 96 -10.67 -1.55 -9.38
C LEU A 96 -11.15 -0.11 -9.36
N TRP A 97 -10.20 0.81 -9.50
CA TRP A 97 -10.46 2.23 -9.70
C TRP A 97 -10.97 2.49 -11.11
N ASP A 98 -12.18 3.04 -11.22
CA ASP A 98 -12.72 3.62 -12.45
C ASP A 98 -12.48 5.12 -12.44
N HIS A 99 -11.42 5.54 -13.14
CA HIS A 99 -11.05 6.95 -13.26
C HIS A 99 -12.15 7.82 -13.87
N LYS A 100 -12.97 7.29 -14.79
CA LYS A 100 -14.04 8.07 -15.45
C LYS A 100 -15.22 8.30 -14.52
N ARG A 101 -15.61 7.27 -13.77
CA ARG A 101 -16.73 7.34 -12.81
C ARG A 101 -16.32 7.83 -11.43
N ARG A 102 -15.01 7.95 -11.19
CA ARG A 102 -14.39 8.31 -9.92
C ARG A 102 -14.86 7.43 -8.76
N CYS A 103 -15.01 6.14 -9.03
CA CYS A 103 -15.47 5.17 -8.05
C CYS A 103 -14.68 3.87 -8.15
N PHE A 104 -14.85 3.05 -7.13
CA PHE A 104 -14.30 1.71 -7.09
C PHE A 104 -15.37 0.69 -7.46
N ASN A 105 -15.01 -0.33 -8.23
CA ASN A 105 -15.88 -1.43 -8.60
C ASN A 105 -15.19 -2.77 -8.35
N TRP A 106 -15.93 -3.72 -7.78
CA TRP A 106 -15.43 -5.09 -7.63
C TRP A 106 -15.29 -5.75 -9.00
N ARG A 107 -14.14 -6.38 -9.24
CA ARG A 107 -13.94 -7.32 -10.34
C ARG A 107 -14.50 -8.68 -9.94
N ASP A 108 -14.98 -9.42 -10.94
CA ASP A 108 -15.36 -10.83 -10.77
C ASP A 108 -14.21 -11.66 -10.19
N GLY A 109 -14.55 -12.59 -9.30
CA GLY A 109 -13.61 -13.45 -8.59
C GLY A 109 -14.31 -14.17 -7.43
N GLU A 110 -13.62 -15.09 -6.78
CA GLU A 110 -14.11 -15.70 -5.55
C GLU A 110 -13.78 -14.82 -4.35
N CYS A 111 -14.74 -14.57 -3.47
CA CYS A 111 -14.43 -13.96 -2.19
C CYS A 111 -13.74 -15.01 -1.30
N PHE A 112 -12.70 -14.60 -0.57
CA PHE A 112 -12.12 -15.41 0.50
C PHE A 112 -12.25 -14.67 1.83
N GLY A 113 -12.53 -15.41 2.90
CA GLY A 113 -12.90 -14.80 4.20
C GLY A 113 -14.38 -14.43 4.25
N ASP A 114 -14.72 -13.46 5.11
CA ASP A 114 -16.11 -13.04 5.32
C ASP A 114 -16.49 -11.80 4.48
N GLU A 115 -17.80 -11.55 4.32
CA GLU A 115 -18.29 -10.35 3.64
C GLU A 115 -17.89 -9.05 4.37
N ALA A 116 -17.64 -9.13 5.68
CA ALA A 116 -17.24 -7.99 6.49
C ALA A 116 -15.85 -7.47 6.08
N LEU A 117 -14.91 -8.35 5.75
CA LEU A 117 -13.60 -8.00 5.20
C LEU A 117 -13.74 -7.19 3.92
N TYR A 118 -14.51 -7.68 2.94
CA TYR A 118 -14.71 -6.97 1.67
C TYR A 118 -15.38 -5.63 1.87
N ARG A 119 -16.37 -5.54 2.78
CA ARG A 119 -17.01 -4.26 3.12
C ARG A 119 -16.02 -3.26 3.71
N ARG A 120 -15.17 -3.67 4.65
CA ARG A 120 -14.13 -2.81 5.23
C ARG A 120 -13.13 -2.35 4.18
N ILE A 121 -12.73 -3.23 3.27
CA ILE A 121 -11.84 -2.87 2.15
C ILE A 121 -12.51 -1.84 1.25
N GLU A 122 -13.78 -2.04 0.88
CA GLU A 122 -14.49 -1.11 0.01
C GLU A 122 -14.67 0.28 0.65
N GLU A 123 -15.18 0.31 1.88
CA GLU A 123 -15.29 1.54 2.67
C GLU A 123 -13.94 2.21 2.80
N GLY A 124 -12.91 1.40 2.95
CA GLY A 124 -11.56 1.87 3.09
C GLY A 124 -10.99 2.52 1.83
N SER A 125 -11.15 1.85 0.70
CA SER A 125 -10.70 2.34 -0.60
C SER A 125 -11.34 3.67 -0.98
N LYS A 126 -12.57 3.96 -0.52
CA LYS A 126 -13.22 5.27 -0.75
C LYS A 126 -12.40 6.43 -0.19
N LYS A 127 -11.64 6.22 0.90
CA LYS A 127 -10.75 7.23 1.46
C LYS A 127 -9.56 7.58 0.56
N LEU A 128 -9.20 6.72 -0.40
CA LEU A 128 -8.09 6.94 -1.33
C LEU A 128 -8.47 7.83 -2.53
N ILE A 129 -9.77 8.00 -2.77
CA ILE A 129 -10.30 8.74 -3.94
C ILE A 129 -9.71 10.15 -4.09
N PRO A 130 -9.59 10.97 -3.02
CA PRO A 130 -9.02 12.31 -3.15
C PRO A 130 -7.61 12.30 -3.74
N GLY A 131 -6.74 11.38 -3.31
CA GLY A 131 -5.36 11.26 -3.82
C GLY A 131 -5.32 10.76 -5.26
N LEU A 132 -6.14 9.76 -5.59
CA LEU A 132 -6.26 9.23 -6.96
C LEU A 132 -6.73 10.29 -7.95
N VAL A 133 -7.66 11.15 -7.54
CA VAL A 133 -8.16 12.26 -8.36
C VAL A 133 -7.13 13.39 -8.45
N ARG A 134 -6.51 13.78 -7.32
CA ARG A 134 -5.51 14.85 -7.26
C ARG A 134 -4.32 14.58 -8.20
N GLU A 135 -3.85 13.35 -8.24
CA GLU A 135 -2.65 12.96 -8.99
C GLU A 135 -2.94 12.36 -10.38
N ASP A 136 -4.18 12.45 -10.87
CA ASP A 136 -4.62 11.89 -12.17
C ASP A 136 -4.29 10.39 -12.34
N ILE A 137 -4.46 9.59 -11.27
CA ILE A 137 -4.20 8.16 -11.34
C ILE A 137 -5.27 7.50 -12.20
N ARG A 138 -4.84 6.95 -13.35
CA ARG A 138 -5.75 6.37 -14.35
C ARG A 138 -6.15 4.92 -14.07
N THR A 139 -5.26 4.17 -13.42
CA THR A 139 -5.42 2.74 -13.19
C THR A 139 -4.88 2.41 -11.81
N PHE A 140 -5.73 1.87 -10.94
CA PHE A 140 -5.33 1.45 -9.61
C PHE A 140 -6.21 0.29 -9.15
N GLU A 141 -5.64 -0.58 -8.34
CA GLU A 141 -6.30 -1.77 -7.83
C GLU A 141 -5.99 -1.94 -6.34
N VAL A 142 -7.02 -2.27 -5.56
CA VAL A 142 -6.85 -2.75 -4.19
C VAL A 142 -7.13 -4.24 -4.19
N ARG A 143 -6.15 -5.04 -3.76
CA ARG A 143 -6.23 -6.50 -3.80
C ARG A 143 -5.98 -7.09 -2.41
N PRO A 144 -6.99 -7.72 -1.77
CA PRO A 144 -6.75 -8.50 -0.58
C PRO A 144 -5.91 -9.74 -0.91
N VAL A 145 -4.95 -10.08 -0.05
CA VAL A 145 -4.07 -11.25 -0.20
C VAL A 145 -3.70 -11.85 1.15
N PHE A 146 -3.41 -13.14 1.18
CA PHE A 146 -2.68 -13.76 2.28
C PHE A 146 -1.17 -13.72 2.02
N ALA A 147 -0.41 -13.34 3.06
CA ALA A 147 1.03 -13.44 3.04
C ALA A 147 1.49 -14.63 3.87
N PHE A 148 2.47 -15.36 3.35
CA PHE A 148 3.16 -16.43 4.09
C PHE A 148 4.65 -16.10 4.21
N ARG A 149 5.30 -16.69 5.20
CA ARG A 149 6.74 -16.54 5.44
C ARG A 149 7.50 -17.59 4.64
N ARG A 150 8.58 -17.16 3.96
CA ARG A 150 9.57 -18.06 3.36
C ARG A 150 10.72 -18.33 4.31
#